data_AF-A0ABD1G561-F1
#
_entry.id   AF-A0ABD1G561-F1
#
_cell.length_a   1.000
_cell.length_b   1.000
_cell.length_c   1.000
_cell.angle_alpha   90.00
_cell.angle_beta   90.00
_cell.angle_gamma   90.00
#
_symmetry.space_group_name_H-M   'P 1'
#
loop_
_entity.id
_entity.type
_entity.pdbx_description
1 polymer ?
#
loop_
_entity_poly.entity_id
_entity_poly.type
_entity_poly.pdbx_seq_one_letter_code
_entity_poly.pdbx_strand_id
1 'polypeptide(L)'
;MKAMMEYNVLADRRVLLTTFLCIPFGFLLGSILREIQEVQTYTFYSPFEDSYSRHDDDSRNMSKIYIAPNPCKEAALSHGMPSNFSPQVDIRNETAKRPKYLLALAVGIQQKDIVNKIVSKFNEDFAIMLFHYDGKTSEWDQFEWSQRAIHTTGLKQTKWWFAKRFLHPDVVAEFEYIFIWDEDLGVDNFTSEEYIKIVKKHGLEISQPSITSSSEPIYKITMKRNKVEVHKEADESCENPLYPPCAGFVEIMAPVFSKESWGCVWKVIQNDLVHGWGIDFAFWRCVKIPHENIGVVDAQWVEHLVLPTLGTQTRARSYEEWKEFERRMKEAEKQQSQK
;
A
#
# COMPACT_ATOMS: atom_id res chain seq x y z
N MET A 1 -10.91 -24.15 86.20
CA MET A 1 -12.13 -23.91 87.01
C MET A 1 -12.83 -22.69 86.45
N LYS A 2 -14.13 -22.86 86.13
CA LYS A 2 -15.15 -21.84 85.83
C LYS A 2 -14.93 -21.03 84.55
N ALA A 3 -15.67 -21.28 83.46
CA ALA A 3 -17.12 -21.21 83.25
C ALA A 3 -17.67 -19.77 83.27
N MET A 4 -18.21 -19.44 82.10
CA MET A 4 -19.02 -18.31 81.61
C MET A 4 -19.90 -17.54 82.59
N MET A 5 -20.06 -16.24 82.29
CA MET A 5 -21.33 -15.50 82.25
C MET A 5 -21.02 -14.14 81.56
N GLU A 6 -21.28 -13.93 80.27
CA GLU A 6 -22.56 -13.60 79.59
C GLU A 6 -23.01 -12.13 79.72
N TYR A 7 -23.72 -11.67 78.66
CA TYR A 7 -24.47 -10.42 78.48
C TYR A 7 -23.65 -9.16 78.10
N ASN A 8 -23.96 -8.40 77.04
CA ASN A 8 -25.00 -8.47 76.01
C ASN A 8 -24.75 -7.33 74.97
N VAL A 9 -25.51 -7.34 73.88
CA VAL A 9 -25.87 -6.20 73.01
C VAL A 9 -24.97 -5.88 71.80
N LEU A 10 -25.27 -6.61 70.71
CA LEU A 10 -25.76 -6.07 69.43
C LEU A 10 -25.81 -4.53 69.27
N ALA A 11 -24.70 -3.94 68.85
CA ALA A 11 -24.60 -2.75 67.98
C ALA A 11 -23.10 -2.52 67.77
N ASP A 12 -22.45 -3.12 66.78
CA ASP A 12 -22.40 -2.50 65.46
C ASP A 12 -21.92 -3.54 64.42
N ARG A 13 -22.83 -4.43 64.04
CA ARG A 13 -22.67 -5.40 62.94
C ARG A 13 -22.92 -4.75 61.57
N ARG A 14 -22.67 -3.44 61.42
CA ARG A 14 -22.79 -2.71 60.15
C ARG A 14 -21.47 -2.26 59.54
N VAL A 15 -20.33 -2.53 60.19
CA VAL A 15 -18.99 -2.21 59.62
C VAL A 15 -18.17 -3.46 59.26
N LEU A 16 -18.66 -4.67 59.52
CA LEU A 16 -17.95 -5.93 59.22
C LEU A 16 -18.67 -6.87 58.23
N LEU A 17 -19.76 -6.41 57.60
CA LEU A 17 -20.44 -7.15 56.52
C LEU A 17 -20.20 -6.59 55.12
N THR A 18 -19.41 -5.52 54.99
CA THR A 18 -19.01 -4.94 53.68
C THR A 18 -17.62 -5.35 53.21
N THR A 19 -16.88 -6.18 53.96
CA THR A 19 -15.50 -6.58 53.61
C THR A 19 -15.32 -8.07 53.32
N PHE A 20 -16.38 -8.89 53.35
CA PHE A 20 -16.30 -10.32 52.99
C PHE A 20 -17.20 -10.75 51.81
N LEU A 21 -17.76 -9.79 51.06
CA LEU A 21 -18.44 -10.04 49.78
C LEU A 21 -17.70 -9.47 48.56
N CYS A 22 -16.54 -8.85 48.73
CA CYS A 22 -15.78 -8.24 47.62
C CYS A 22 -14.58 -9.08 47.12
N ILE A 23 -14.40 -10.32 47.59
CA ILE A 23 -13.28 -11.17 47.16
C ILE A 23 -13.69 -12.31 46.20
N PRO A 24 -14.94 -12.86 46.19
CA PRO A 24 -15.30 -13.82 45.15
C PRO A 24 -15.89 -13.18 43.87
N PHE A 25 -16.30 -11.91 43.87
CA PHE A 25 -16.81 -11.24 42.66
C PHE A 25 -15.69 -10.69 41.74
N GLY A 26 -14.48 -10.47 42.27
CA GLY A 26 -13.30 -10.12 41.47
C GLY A 26 -12.70 -11.30 40.69
N PHE A 27 -12.86 -12.52 41.21
CA PHE A 27 -12.35 -13.72 40.53
C PHE A 27 -13.29 -14.25 39.44
N LEU A 28 -14.59 -13.99 39.49
CA LEU A 28 -15.54 -14.41 38.44
C LEU A 28 -15.62 -13.44 37.24
N LEU A 29 -15.36 -12.13 37.43
CA LEU A 29 -15.17 -11.21 36.29
C LEU A 29 -13.78 -11.36 35.64
N GLY A 30 -12.77 -11.76 36.41
CA GLY A 30 -11.45 -12.14 35.86
C GLY A 30 -11.42 -13.50 35.16
N SER A 31 -12.42 -14.36 35.41
CA SER A 31 -12.54 -15.67 34.73
C SER A 31 -13.43 -15.61 33.48
N ILE A 32 -14.35 -14.63 33.38
CA ILE A 32 -15.17 -14.41 32.18
C ILE A 32 -14.46 -13.49 31.17
N LEU A 33 -13.55 -12.61 31.60
CA LEU A 33 -12.70 -11.81 30.69
C LEU A 33 -11.41 -12.51 30.26
N ARG A 34 -11.13 -13.72 30.76
CA ARG A 34 -10.04 -14.56 30.26
C ARG A 34 -10.43 -15.43 29.06
N GLU A 35 -11.68 -15.35 28.61
CA GLU A 35 -12.23 -16.15 27.51
C GLU A 35 -12.46 -15.36 26.21
N ILE A 36 -11.98 -14.10 26.10
CA ILE A 36 -12.05 -13.29 24.85
C ILE A 36 -10.70 -12.61 24.49
N GLN A 37 -9.58 -13.03 25.10
CA GLN A 37 -8.26 -12.56 24.66
C GLN A 37 -7.30 -13.73 24.42
N GLU A 38 -7.72 -14.66 23.57
CA GLU A 38 -6.75 -15.28 22.66
C GLU A 38 -6.37 -14.22 21.61
N VAL A 39 -5.32 -13.46 21.91
CA VAL A 39 -4.47 -12.96 20.84
C VAL A 39 -3.91 -14.21 20.19
N GLN A 40 -4.51 -14.63 19.07
CA GLN A 40 -3.86 -15.57 18.17
C GLN A 40 -2.59 -14.89 17.68
N THR A 41 -1.48 -15.12 18.40
CA THR A 41 -0.17 -15.13 17.79
C THR A 41 -0.19 -16.23 16.75
N TYR A 42 -0.66 -15.89 15.56
CA TYR A 42 -0.43 -16.70 14.38
C TYR A 42 1.06 -16.63 14.10
N THR A 43 1.78 -17.64 14.58
CA THR A 43 3.06 -18.02 14.01
C THR A 43 2.79 -18.27 12.53
N PHE A 44 3.23 -17.36 11.67
CA PHE A 44 3.15 -17.54 10.22
C PHE A 44 4.07 -18.70 9.84
N TYR A 45 3.51 -19.91 9.83
CA TYR A 45 4.06 -20.98 9.02
C TYR A 45 3.73 -20.65 7.57
N SER A 46 4.75 -20.19 6.83
CA SER A 46 4.76 -20.33 5.38
C SER A 46 4.64 -21.83 5.08
N PRO A 47 3.58 -22.32 4.42
CA PRO A 47 3.58 -23.67 3.90
C PRO A 47 4.38 -23.63 2.59
N PHE A 48 5.71 -23.54 2.74
CA PHE A 48 6.63 -23.87 1.66
C PHE A 48 7.04 -25.33 1.86
N GLU A 49 6.15 -26.25 1.50
CA GLU A 49 6.53 -27.66 1.29
C GLU A 49 6.82 -27.87 -0.20
N ASP A 50 8.13 -27.91 -0.46
CA ASP A 50 8.89 -28.82 -1.33
C ASP A 50 8.34 -29.21 -2.71
N SER A 51 9.04 -28.74 -3.74
CA SER A 51 9.97 -29.59 -4.51
C SER A 51 10.60 -28.80 -5.64
N TYR A 52 11.82 -28.28 -5.45
CA TYR A 52 12.66 -27.93 -6.59
C TYR A 52 14.05 -28.51 -6.39
N SER A 53 14.28 -29.58 -7.15
CA SER A 53 15.57 -30.18 -7.45
C SER A 53 16.54 -29.09 -7.89
N ARG A 54 17.77 -29.15 -7.35
CA ARG A 54 18.92 -28.37 -7.84
C ARG A 54 19.02 -28.52 -9.37
N HIS A 55 18.91 -27.43 -10.09
CA HIS A 55 19.43 -27.33 -11.45
C HIS A 55 20.24 -26.06 -11.60
N ASP A 56 21.46 -26.28 -12.08
CA ASP A 56 22.50 -25.32 -12.36
C ASP A 56 22.08 -24.24 -13.37
N ASP A 57 22.76 -23.11 -13.20
CA ASP A 57 23.01 -22.00 -14.12
C ASP A 57 22.65 -22.27 -15.60
N ASP A 58 21.58 -21.63 -16.08
CA ASP A 58 21.40 -21.42 -17.52
C ASP A 58 20.65 -20.11 -17.77
N SER A 59 21.41 -19.11 -18.18
CA SER A 59 20.97 -17.82 -18.68
C SER A 59 20.06 -17.97 -19.91
N ARG A 60 18.76 -18.23 -19.70
CA ARG A 60 17.76 -18.24 -20.77
C ARG A 60 16.85 -17.02 -20.71
N ASN A 61 17.15 -16.08 -21.61
CA ASN A 61 16.26 -15.14 -22.29
C ASN A 61 14.79 -15.06 -21.77
N MET A 62 14.60 -14.38 -20.63
CA MET A 62 13.34 -14.33 -19.88
C MET A 62 12.37 -13.22 -20.37
N SER A 63 12.36 -12.93 -21.67
CA SER A 63 11.51 -11.88 -22.25
C SER A 63 10.28 -12.47 -22.95
N LYS A 64 9.32 -13.02 -22.20
CA LYS A 64 7.95 -13.29 -22.66
C LYS A 64 7.02 -13.42 -21.45
N ILE A 65 6.57 -12.29 -20.92
CA ILE A 65 5.52 -12.22 -19.89
C ILE A 65 4.21 -12.68 -20.54
N TYR A 66 3.70 -13.84 -20.15
CA TYR A 66 2.34 -14.27 -20.47
C TYR A 66 1.37 -13.69 -19.44
N ILE A 67 0.46 -12.86 -19.93
CA ILE A 67 -0.66 -12.30 -19.19
C ILE A 67 -1.80 -13.31 -19.30
N ALA A 68 -2.32 -13.79 -18.17
CA ALA A 68 -3.47 -14.69 -18.16
C ALA A 68 -4.65 -14.04 -18.91
N PRO A 69 -5.23 -14.69 -19.93
CA PRO A 69 -6.40 -14.17 -20.61
C PRO A 69 -7.57 -14.10 -19.62
N ASN A 70 -8.13 -12.90 -19.51
CA ASN A 70 -9.24 -12.57 -18.63
C ASN A 70 -10.45 -13.49 -18.90
N PRO A 71 -10.92 -14.29 -17.92
CA PRO A 71 -12.12 -15.11 -18.10
C PRO A 71 -13.40 -14.27 -18.22
N CYS A 72 -13.35 -12.97 -17.91
CA CYS A 72 -14.39 -12.03 -18.30
C CYS A 72 -14.18 -11.59 -19.76
N LYS A 73 -14.53 -12.48 -20.69
CA LYS A 73 -14.95 -12.05 -22.03
C LYS A 73 -16.12 -11.08 -21.88
N GLU A 74 -15.97 -9.89 -22.46
CA GLU A 74 -17.06 -9.07 -23.00
C GLU A 74 -18.40 -9.14 -22.25
N ALA A 75 -18.40 -8.71 -20.98
CA ALA A 75 -19.63 -8.35 -20.30
C ALA A 75 -19.31 -7.25 -19.29
N ALA A 76 -19.98 -6.10 -19.46
CA ALA A 76 -19.91 -4.89 -18.63
C ALA A 76 -18.79 -3.85 -18.90
N LEU A 77 -18.43 -3.61 -20.17
CA LEU A 77 -17.85 -2.32 -20.60
C LEU A 77 -18.91 -1.26 -20.97
N SER A 78 -20.21 -1.50 -20.70
CA SER A 78 -21.31 -0.65 -21.19
C SER A 78 -22.00 0.23 -20.14
N HIS A 79 -21.54 0.28 -18.89
CA HIS A 79 -22.14 1.16 -17.89
C HIS A 79 -21.08 2.00 -17.17
N GLY A 80 -20.93 3.24 -17.64
CA GLY A 80 -20.40 4.34 -16.82
C GLY A 80 -19.02 4.91 -17.16
N MET A 81 -18.46 4.66 -18.36
CA MET A 81 -17.38 5.54 -18.84
C MET A 81 -18.00 6.87 -19.29
N PRO A 82 -17.68 8.03 -18.69
CA PRO A 82 -17.92 9.30 -19.36
C PRO A 82 -17.08 9.28 -20.64
N SER A 83 -17.74 9.31 -21.79
CA SER A 83 -17.15 9.18 -23.12
C SER A 83 -16.24 10.35 -23.54
N ASN A 84 -15.78 11.18 -22.60
CA ASN A 84 -14.97 12.37 -22.84
C ASN A 84 -13.82 12.54 -21.82
N PHE A 85 -13.29 11.47 -21.22
CA PHE A 85 -12.06 11.58 -20.42
C PHE A 85 -10.83 11.53 -21.33
N SER A 86 -10.64 12.59 -22.12
CA SER A 86 -9.28 13.02 -22.46
C SER A 86 -8.90 14.04 -21.40
N PRO A 87 -7.73 13.94 -20.74
CA PRO A 87 -7.20 15.10 -20.05
C PRO A 87 -7.02 16.19 -21.10
N GLN A 88 -8.01 17.07 -21.25
CA GLN A 88 -7.85 18.30 -22.02
C GLN A 88 -6.94 19.20 -21.19
N VAL A 89 -5.64 18.90 -21.25
CA VAL A 89 -4.62 19.92 -21.08
C VAL A 89 -4.98 20.98 -22.12
N ASP A 90 -5.32 22.19 -21.68
CA ASP A 90 -5.75 23.27 -22.56
C ASP A 90 -4.67 23.52 -23.62
N ILE A 91 -4.89 22.95 -24.82
CA ILE A 91 -4.02 23.09 -26.00
C ILE A 91 -4.28 24.48 -26.60
N ARG A 92 -4.02 25.54 -25.83
CA ARG A 92 -4.08 26.93 -26.30
C ARG A 92 -2.85 27.75 -25.99
N ASN A 93 -1.89 27.21 -25.26
CA ASN A 93 -0.58 27.82 -25.07
C ASN A 93 0.54 26.85 -25.44
N GLU A 94 1.06 26.95 -26.66
CA GLU A 94 2.30 26.26 -27.09
C GLU A 94 3.54 26.67 -26.27
N THR A 95 3.44 27.73 -25.46
CA THR A 95 4.47 28.19 -24.52
C THR A 95 4.34 27.59 -23.11
N ALA A 96 3.26 26.86 -22.80
CA ALA A 96 3.07 26.25 -21.50
C ALA A 96 3.99 25.02 -21.36
N LYS A 97 4.88 25.05 -20.36
CA LYS A 97 5.73 23.92 -19.98
C LYS A 97 4.82 22.71 -19.69
N ARG A 98 4.89 21.67 -20.53
CA ARG A 98 4.11 20.44 -20.32
C ARG A 98 4.69 19.67 -19.13
N PRO A 99 3.86 19.17 -18.21
CA PRO A 99 4.34 18.34 -17.12
C PRO A 99 5.03 17.07 -17.65
N LYS A 100 6.14 16.69 -17.02
CA LYS A 100 6.94 15.49 -17.37
C LYS A 100 6.64 14.31 -16.47
N TYR A 101 6.07 14.56 -15.31
CA TYR A 101 5.82 13.58 -14.27
C TYR A 101 4.36 13.63 -13.82
N LEU A 102 3.85 12.54 -13.26
CA LEU A 102 2.50 12.47 -12.71
C LEU A 102 2.55 12.08 -11.24
N LEU A 103 1.83 12.82 -10.40
CA LEU A 103 1.46 12.42 -9.04
C LEU A 103 -0.01 12.05 -9.00
N ALA A 104 -0.31 10.78 -8.72
CA ALA A 104 -1.66 10.29 -8.46
C ALA A 104 -1.80 9.94 -6.97
N LEU A 105 -2.83 10.49 -6.33
CA LEU A 105 -3.10 10.29 -4.90
C LEU A 105 -4.51 9.76 -4.66
N ALA A 106 -4.64 8.71 -3.82
CA ALA A 106 -5.92 8.33 -3.25
C ALA A 106 -6.26 9.25 -2.08
N VAL A 107 -7.36 10.02 -2.22
CA VAL A 107 -7.64 11.12 -1.29
C VAL A 107 -9.04 11.13 -0.70
N GLY A 108 -9.11 11.55 0.56
CA GLY A 108 -10.32 11.92 1.27
C GLY A 108 -10.18 13.26 1.99
N ILE A 109 -11.30 13.95 2.17
CA ILE A 109 -11.30 15.31 2.70
C ILE A 109 -10.75 15.42 4.13
N GLN A 110 -10.77 14.32 4.88
CA GLN A 110 -10.28 14.28 6.27
C GLN A 110 -8.75 14.44 6.33
N GLN A 111 -8.02 14.06 5.27
CA GLN A 111 -6.57 14.09 5.19
C GLN A 111 -6.06 15.24 4.30
N LYS A 112 -6.94 16.16 3.88
CA LYS A 112 -6.64 17.25 2.94
C LYS A 112 -5.40 18.08 3.30
N ASP A 113 -5.13 18.30 4.58
CA ASP A 113 -3.99 19.11 5.04
C ASP A 113 -2.66 18.37 4.84
N ILE A 114 -2.68 17.03 4.97
CA ILE A 114 -1.54 16.16 4.68
C ILE A 114 -1.31 16.12 3.18
N VAL A 115 -2.38 15.95 2.39
CA VAL A 115 -2.29 16.00 0.92
C VAL A 115 -1.74 17.35 0.45
N ASN A 116 -2.15 18.46 1.05
CA ASN A 116 -1.59 19.77 0.75
C ASN A 116 -0.07 19.85 1.03
N LYS A 117 0.40 19.24 2.13
CA LYS A 117 1.84 19.11 2.39
C LYS A 117 2.53 18.22 1.35
N ILE A 118 1.93 17.09 0.97
CA ILE A 118 2.45 16.20 -0.10
C ILE A 118 2.62 17.01 -1.38
N VAL A 119 1.55 17.64 -1.88
CA VAL A 119 1.56 18.41 -3.13
C VAL A 119 2.58 19.53 -3.10
N SER A 120 2.83 20.18 -1.95
CA SER A 120 3.85 21.23 -1.83
C SER A 120 5.28 20.75 -2.14
N LYS A 121 5.54 19.44 -2.16
CA LYS A 121 6.84 18.84 -2.52
C LYS A 121 7.01 18.59 -4.02
N PHE A 122 5.99 18.90 -4.82
CA PHE A 122 5.97 18.69 -6.27
C PHE A 122 5.83 20.03 -7.00
N ASN A 123 6.77 20.28 -7.91
CA ASN A 123 6.85 21.52 -8.68
C ASN A 123 5.96 21.48 -9.93
N GLU A 124 6.07 22.47 -10.80
CA GLU A 124 5.28 22.56 -12.03
C GLU A 124 5.63 21.52 -13.13
N ASP A 125 6.68 20.71 -12.95
CA ASP A 125 6.94 19.56 -13.82
C ASP A 125 5.98 18.39 -13.55
N PHE A 126 5.14 18.48 -12.51
CA PHE A 126 4.17 17.44 -12.15
C PHE A 126 2.75 17.83 -12.54
N ALA A 127 2.08 16.92 -13.24
CA ALA A 127 0.62 16.86 -13.24
C ALA A 127 0.17 16.22 -11.93
N ILE A 128 -0.94 16.71 -11.37
CA ILE A 128 -1.51 16.18 -10.13
C ILE A 128 -2.88 15.58 -10.47
N MET A 129 -3.10 14.34 -10.06
CA MET A 129 -4.37 13.64 -10.20
C MET A 129 -4.84 13.13 -8.84
N LEU A 130 -6.06 13.48 -8.49
CA LEU A 130 -6.68 13.11 -7.22
C LEU A 130 -7.78 12.07 -7.46
N PHE A 131 -7.68 10.95 -6.74
CA PHE A 131 -8.64 9.86 -6.71
C PHE A 131 -9.53 10.01 -5.47
N HIS A 132 -10.66 10.70 -5.63
CA HIS A 132 -11.60 11.01 -4.54
C HIS A 132 -12.45 9.79 -4.22
N TYR A 133 -12.10 9.08 -3.15
CA TYR A 133 -12.87 7.92 -2.70
C TYR A 133 -14.12 8.31 -1.88
N ASP A 134 -14.21 9.55 -1.43
CA ASP A 134 -15.32 10.08 -0.63
C ASP A 134 -16.29 10.98 -1.43
N GLY A 135 -15.93 11.32 -2.67
CA GLY A 135 -16.72 12.14 -3.59
C GLY A 135 -16.74 13.63 -3.29
N LYS A 136 -15.94 14.11 -2.35
CA LYS A 136 -15.97 15.50 -1.87
C LYS A 136 -15.01 16.41 -2.64
N THR A 137 -15.23 16.52 -3.95
CA THR A 137 -14.33 17.24 -4.87
C THR A 137 -14.33 18.75 -4.65
N SER A 138 -15.50 19.38 -4.46
CA SER A 138 -15.66 20.82 -4.28
C SER A 138 -14.92 21.38 -3.05
N GLU A 139 -14.78 20.57 -2.01
CA GLU A 139 -14.15 20.99 -0.77
C GLU A 139 -12.65 21.21 -0.94
N TRP A 140 -12.04 20.74 -2.03
CA TRP A 140 -10.63 20.98 -2.36
C TRP A 140 -10.37 22.34 -3.01
N ASP A 141 -11.42 23.05 -3.43
CA ASP A 141 -11.32 24.37 -4.06
C ASP A 141 -10.66 25.42 -3.16
N GLN A 142 -10.55 25.14 -1.85
CA GLN A 142 -9.79 25.95 -0.90
C GLN A 142 -8.28 26.02 -1.20
N PHE A 143 -7.75 25.07 -1.98
CA PHE A 143 -6.35 25.06 -2.39
C PHE A 143 -6.21 25.51 -3.84
N GLU A 144 -5.44 26.58 -4.09
CA GLU A 144 -5.27 27.14 -5.44
C GLU A 144 -4.69 26.11 -6.45
N TRP A 145 -3.80 25.23 -5.99
CA TRP A 145 -3.24 24.17 -6.84
C TRP A 145 -4.29 23.14 -7.25
N SER A 146 -5.37 22.97 -6.48
CA SER A 146 -6.43 22.01 -6.77
C SER A 146 -7.18 22.37 -8.05
N GLN A 147 -7.31 23.66 -8.37
CA GLN A 147 -7.95 24.11 -9.62
C GLN A 147 -7.19 23.65 -10.89
N ARG A 148 -5.92 23.27 -10.74
CA ARG A 148 -5.06 22.76 -11.82
C ARG A 148 -4.91 21.24 -11.77
N ALA A 149 -5.43 20.59 -10.73
CA ALA A 149 -5.36 19.14 -10.58
C ALA A 149 -6.48 18.46 -11.40
N ILE A 150 -6.25 17.20 -11.74
CA ILE A 150 -7.26 16.34 -12.37
C ILE A 150 -8.02 15.63 -11.27
N HIS A 151 -9.32 15.89 -11.16
CA HIS A 151 -10.18 15.25 -10.17
C HIS A 151 -10.91 14.06 -10.78
N THR A 152 -10.79 12.90 -10.15
CA THR A 152 -11.60 11.71 -10.48
C THR A 152 -12.31 11.22 -9.23
N THR A 153 -13.53 10.72 -9.36
CA THR A 153 -14.37 10.33 -8.21
C THR A 153 -14.87 8.91 -8.38
N GLY A 154 -14.80 8.14 -7.29
CA GLY A 154 -15.26 6.76 -7.22
C GLY A 154 -15.58 6.42 -5.77
N LEU A 155 -16.86 6.47 -5.41
CA LEU A 155 -17.29 6.29 -4.02
C LEU A 155 -16.86 4.93 -3.48
N LYS A 156 -16.16 4.95 -2.33
CA LYS A 156 -15.69 3.76 -1.61
C LYS A 156 -14.82 2.84 -2.50
N GLN A 157 -14.09 3.41 -3.44
CA GLN A 157 -13.07 2.71 -4.22
C GLN A 157 -11.69 3.04 -3.67
N THR A 158 -10.76 2.12 -3.83
CA THR A 158 -9.37 2.21 -3.36
C THR A 158 -8.43 2.64 -4.49
N LYS A 159 -7.21 3.06 -4.13
CA LYS A 159 -6.17 3.55 -5.05
C LYS A 159 -6.02 2.76 -6.34
N TRP A 160 -5.91 1.44 -6.24
CA TRP A 160 -5.64 0.57 -7.39
C TRP A 160 -6.85 0.41 -8.33
N TRP A 161 -8.08 0.54 -7.81
CA TRP A 161 -9.28 0.57 -8.64
C TRP A 161 -9.28 1.77 -9.59
N PHE A 162 -8.87 2.94 -9.09
CA PHE A 162 -8.71 4.16 -9.88
C PHE A 162 -7.54 4.04 -10.85
N ALA A 163 -6.37 3.61 -10.36
CA ALA A 163 -5.18 3.45 -11.19
C ALA A 163 -5.45 2.57 -12.42
N LYS A 164 -6.17 1.45 -12.24
CA LYS A 164 -6.55 0.57 -13.35
C LYS A 164 -7.42 1.27 -14.41
N ARG A 165 -8.30 2.19 -14.00
CA ARG A 165 -9.31 2.82 -14.86
C ARG A 165 -8.85 4.12 -15.51
N PHE A 166 -8.06 4.92 -14.80
CA PHE A 166 -7.70 6.27 -15.23
C PHE A 166 -6.25 6.42 -15.66
N LEU A 167 -5.37 5.48 -15.30
CA LEU A 167 -3.96 5.50 -15.68
C LEU A 167 -3.64 4.48 -16.77
N HIS A 168 -4.48 4.39 -17.81
CA HIS A 168 -4.18 3.54 -18.97
C HIS A 168 -2.84 3.96 -19.61
N PRO A 169 -1.97 3.04 -20.06
CA PRO A 169 -0.64 3.38 -20.58
C PRO A 169 -0.66 4.45 -21.68
N ASP A 170 -1.68 4.45 -22.55
CA ASP A 170 -1.84 5.47 -23.60
C ASP A 170 -2.21 6.86 -23.06
N VAL A 171 -2.92 6.92 -21.92
CA VAL A 171 -3.31 8.19 -21.27
C VAL A 171 -2.12 8.82 -20.56
N VAL A 172 -1.27 7.99 -19.95
CA VAL A 172 -0.09 8.45 -19.19
C VAL A 172 1.20 8.38 -20.00
N ALA A 173 1.11 8.17 -21.32
CA ALA A 173 2.25 7.96 -22.19
C ALA A 173 3.19 9.17 -22.28
N GLU A 174 2.74 10.37 -21.93
CA GLU A 174 3.58 11.57 -21.94
C GLU A 174 4.45 11.71 -20.68
N PHE A 175 4.14 10.99 -19.59
CA PHE A 175 4.89 11.07 -18.35
C PHE A 175 6.07 10.11 -18.33
N GLU A 176 7.25 10.61 -17.93
CA GLU A 176 8.46 9.79 -17.76
C GLU A 176 8.37 8.89 -16.52
N TYR A 177 7.79 9.43 -15.43
CA TYR A 177 7.58 8.75 -14.16
C TYR A 177 6.19 9.04 -13.58
N ILE A 178 5.60 8.03 -12.96
CA ILE A 178 4.24 8.04 -12.40
C ILE A 178 4.31 7.63 -10.94
N PHE A 179 3.96 8.54 -10.04
CA PHE A 179 3.87 8.35 -8.60
C PHE A 179 2.43 7.96 -8.27
N ILE A 180 2.22 6.86 -7.53
CA ILE A 180 0.89 6.39 -7.15
C ILE A 180 0.85 6.21 -5.63
N TRP A 181 0.55 7.27 -4.91
CA TRP A 181 0.79 7.37 -3.48
C TRP A 181 -0.50 7.31 -2.66
N ASP A 182 -0.39 6.81 -1.43
CA ASP A 182 -1.39 7.02 -0.38
C ASP A 182 -1.26 8.43 0.21
N GLU A 183 -2.31 8.91 0.87
CA GLU A 183 -2.38 10.25 1.45
C GLU A 183 -1.88 10.34 2.90
N ASP A 184 -1.59 9.24 3.56
CA ASP A 184 -1.15 9.18 4.96
C ASP A 184 0.37 9.20 5.11
N LEU A 185 1.03 10.01 4.28
CA LEU A 185 2.49 10.15 4.21
C LEU A 185 2.96 11.52 4.74
N GLY A 186 3.84 11.48 5.74
CA GLY A 186 4.64 12.63 6.17
C GLY A 186 5.81 12.84 5.21
N VAL A 187 5.95 14.04 4.65
CA VAL A 187 6.88 14.32 3.54
C VAL A 187 7.96 15.35 3.89
N ASP A 188 8.21 15.60 5.17
CA ASP A 188 9.11 16.67 5.61
C ASP A 188 10.52 16.52 5.03
N ASN A 189 10.99 15.28 4.88
CA ASN A 189 12.32 14.93 4.37
C ASN A 189 12.34 14.49 2.90
N PHE A 190 11.28 14.80 2.15
CA PHE A 190 11.13 14.45 0.74
C PHE A 190 11.05 15.71 -0.13
N THR A 191 11.68 15.65 -1.31
CA THR A 191 11.57 16.60 -2.43
C THR A 191 11.57 15.83 -3.74
N SER A 192 10.56 16.04 -4.57
CA SER A 192 10.36 15.27 -5.81
C SER A 192 11.50 15.42 -6.84
N GLU A 193 12.08 16.62 -6.94
CA GLU A 193 13.17 16.93 -7.86
C GLU A 193 14.44 16.13 -7.55
N GLU A 194 14.86 16.11 -6.28
CA GLU A 194 16.01 15.34 -5.84
C GLU A 194 15.75 13.83 -5.94
N TYR A 195 14.53 13.39 -5.61
CA TYR A 195 14.13 12.00 -5.78
C TYR A 195 14.30 11.53 -7.23
N ILE A 196 13.76 12.27 -8.20
CA ILE A 196 13.87 11.93 -9.62
C ILE A 196 15.32 11.92 -10.10
N LYS A 197 16.17 12.85 -9.64
CA LYS A 197 17.61 12.84 -9.96
C LYS A 197 18.27 11.53 -9.53
N ILE A 198 17.96 11.05 -8.31
CA ILE A 198 18.51 9.81 -7.77
C ILE A 198 17.97 8.60 -8.52
N VAL A 199 16.66 8.53 -8.76
CA VAL A 199 16.02 7.44 -9.53
C VAL A 199 16.68 7.29 -10.91
N LYS A 200 16.86 8.40 -11.63
CA LYS A 200 17.53 8.41 -12.94
C LYS A 200 19.01 8.03 -12.85
N LYS A 201 19.73 8.55 -11.86
CA LYS A 201 21.16 8.24 -11.61
C LYS A 201 21.39 6.74 -11.40
N HIS A 202 20.48 6.07 -10.70
CA HIS A 202 20.58 4.65 -10.37
C HIS A 202 19.88 3.71 -11.36
N GLY A 203 19.29 4.24 -12.43
CA GLY A 203 18.58 3.44 -13.43
C GLY A 203 17.38 2.67 -12.85
N LEU A 204 16.71 3.24 -11.84
CA LEU A 204 15.55 2.62 -11.22
C LEU A 204 14.32 2.81 -12.12
N GLU A 205 13.70 1.70 -12.48
CA GLU A 205 12.46 1.66 -13.24
C GLU A 205 11.24 1.59 -12.31
N ILE A 206 11.37 0.92 -11.17
CA ILE A 206 10.36 0.88 -10.12
C ILE A 206 11.06 1.30 -8.83
N SER A 207 10.49 2.24 -8.10
CA SER A 207 11.14 2.77 -6.89
C SER A 207 10.12 3.24 -5.86
N GLN A 208 10.59 3.49 -4.65
CA GLN A 208 9.85 4.25 -3.66
C GLN A 208 10.83 5.06 -2.78
N PRO A 209 10.38 6.13 -2.11
CA PRO A 209 11.13 6.67 -0.98
C PRO A 209 11.23 5.62 0.13
N SER A 210 12.33 5.69 0.90
CA SER A 210 12.41 4.89 2.12
C SER A 210 11.40 5.36 3.16
N ILE A 211 11.02 4.46 4.07
CA ILE A 211 9.96 4.67 5.05
C ILE A 211 10.56 4.76 6.45
N THR A 212 10.13 5.76 7.18
CA THR A 212 10.19 5.81 8.65
C THR A 212 8.79 5.66 9.21
N SER A 213 8.63 5.05 10.38
CA SER A 213 7.33 4.94 11.04
C SER A 213 7.52 4.81 12.55
N SER A 214 6.45 5.08 13.30
CA SER A 214 6.39 4.86 14.75
C SER A 214 6.47 3.38 15.13
N SER A 215 6.09 2.50 14.21
CA SER A 215 6.23 1.04 14.32
C SER A 215 7.15 0.49 13.23
N GLU A 216 7.74 -0.68 13.46
CA GLU A 216 8.53 -1.36 12.44
C GLU A 216 7.63 -1.68 11.22
N PRO A 217 8.02 -1.29 9.99
CA PRO A 217 7.30 -1.65 8.78
C PRO A 217 7.20 -3.17 8.59
N ILE A 218 6.15 -3.61 7.91
CA ILE A 218 5.92 -5.03 7.62
C ILE A 218 7.06 -5.60 6.76
N TYR A 219 7.54 -4.83 5.79
CA TYR A 219 8.62 -5.23 4.88
C TYR A 219 9.88 -4.43 5.21
N LYS A 220 10.88 -5.06 5.83
CA LYS A 220 12.10 -4.37 6.28
C LYS A 220 12.89 -3.74 5.14
N ILE A 221 12.76 -4.26 3.92
CA ILE A 221 13.34 -3.64 2.73
C ILE A 221 12.82 -2.21 2.48
N THR A 222 11.66 -1.80 3.00
CA THR A 222 11.18 -0.42 2.80
C THR A 222 11.76 0.55 3.81
N MET A 223 12.40 0.05 4.88
CA MET A 223 12.90 0.88 5.97
C MET A 223 14.05 1.76 5.54
N LYS A 224 14.04 3.01 6.05
CA LYS A 224 15.16 3.93 5.88
C LYS A 224 16.47 3.38 6.43
N ARG A 225 17.50 3.41 5.59
CA ARG A 225 18.89 3.16 5.98
C ARG A 225 19.68 4.44 6.08
N ASN A 226 20.70 4.39 6.93
CA ASN A 226 21.61 5.50 7.14
C ASN A 226 22.84 5.35 6.23
N LYS A 227 23.37 6.48 5.76
CA LYS A 227 24.64 6.57 4.99
C LYS A 227 24.64 5.89 3.61
N VAL A 228 23.48 5.48 3.11
CA VAL A 228 23.30 5.03 1.73
C VAL A 228 22.36 5.99 1.00
N GLU A 229 22.49 6.08 -0.32
CA GLU A 229 21.61 6.92 -1.15
C GLU A 229 20.38 6.13 -1.63
N VAL A 230 20.61 4.86 -1.98
CA VAL A 230 19.62 3.87 -2.44
C VAL A 230 20.05 2.49 -1.92
N HIS A 231 19.08 1.64 -1.58
CA HIS A 231 19.29 0.20 -1.40
C HIS A 231 18.27 -0.60 -2.21
N LYS A 232 18.63 -1.85 -2.54
CA LYS A 232 17.85 -2.74 -3.43
C LYS A 232 17.58 -4.13 -2.84
N GLU A 233 18.19 -4.42 -1.69
CA GLU A 233 18.15 -5.71 -1.02
C GLU A 233 17.87 -5.49 0.47
N ALA A 234 17.14 -6.39 1.13
CA ALA A 234 16.84 -6.36 2.57
C ALA A 234 18.07 -6.70 3.42
N ASP A 235 18.18 -6.12 4.61
CA ASP A 235 19.25 -6.44 5.59
C ASP A 235 18.91 -7.71 6.42
N GLU A 236 18.27 -8.71 5.82
CA GLU A 236 17.82 -9.93 6.51
C GLU A 236 18.13 -11.21 5.74
N SER A 237 18.23 -12.32 6.46
CA SER A 237 18.46 -13.64 5.86
C SER A 237 17.19 -14.09 5.15
N CYS A 238 17.28 -14.25 3.83
CA CYS A 238 16.17 -14.62 2.98
C CYS A 238 16.41 -15.93 2.24
N GLU A 239 15.35 -16.72 2.07
CA GLU A 239 15.40 -17.93 1.24
C GLU A 239 15.69 -17.59 -0.23
N ASN A 240 15.13 -16.49 -0.72
CA ASN A 240 15.36 -16.01 -2.09
C ASN A 240 15.89 -14.57 -2.09
N PRO A 241 17.23 -14.37 -2.04
CA PRO A 241 17.82 -13.05 -1.84
C PRO A 241 17.64 -12.09 -3.03
N LEU A 242 17.42 -12.61 -4.25
CA LEU A 242 17.33 -11.80 -5.46
C LEU A 242 15.89 -11.42 -5.84
N TYR A 243 14.90 -11.82 -5.05
CA TYR A 243 13.49 -11.67 -5.37
C TYR A 243 12.69 -11.16 -4.16
N PRO A 244 11.45 -10.69 -4.38
CA PRO A 244 10.62 -10.18 -3.30
C PRO A 244 10.38 -11.17 -2.16
N PRO A 245 10.30 -10.68 -0.92
CA PRO A 245 10.42 -9.26 -0.53
C PRO A 245 11.89 -8.80 -0.34
N CYS A 246 12.86 -9.68 -0.58
CA CYS A 246 14.25 -9.46 -0.16
C CYS A 246 15.09 -8.68 -1.16
N ALA A 247 14.73 -8.69 -2.43
CA ALA A 247 15.16 -7.71 -3.41
C ALA A 247 14.04 -7.49 -4.42
N GLY A 248 14.14 -6.50 -5.30
CA GLY A 248 13.14 -6.35 -6.35
C GLY A 248 11.75 -5.92 -5.83
N PHE A 249 11.67 -5.32 -4.64
CA PHE A 249 10.40 -5.05 -3.95
C PHE A 249 10.23 -3.57 -3.62
N VAL A 250 9.03 -3.07 -3.88
CA VAL A 250 8.50 -1.81 -3.35
C VAL A 250 7.08 -2.06 -2.89
N GLU A 251 6.71 -1.49 -1.77
CA GLU A 251 5.38 -1.60 -1.20
C GLU A 251 4.39 -0.71 -1.98
N ILE A 252 3.13 -1.15 -2.00
CA ILE A 252 2.05 -0.46 -2.70
C ILE A 252 1.76 0.96 -2.20
N MET A 253 2.31 1.38 -1.05
CA MET A 253 1.99 2.64 -0.39
C MET A 253 2.49 3.87 -1.15
N ALA A 254 3.78 3.92 -1.49
CA ALA A 254 4.42 5.05 -2.15
C ALA A 254 5.22 4.67 -3.43
N PRO A 255 4.73 3.77 -4.31
CA PRO A 255 5.48 3.35 -5.48
C PRO A 255 5.57 4.45 -6.54
N VAL A 256 6.65 4.40 -7.29
CA VAL A 256 6.96 5.24 -8.44
C VAL A 256 7.40 4.35 -9.59
N PHE A 257 6.73 4.48 -10.72
CA PHE A 257 6.97 3.66 -11.91
C PHE A 257 7.50 4.54 -13.05
N SER A 258 8.51 4.05 -13.76
CA SER A 258 8.85 4.53 -15.09
C SER A 258 7.68 4.29 -16.05
N LYS A 259 7.60 5.07 -17.13
CA LYS A 259 6.65 4.84 -18.22
C LYS A 259 6.62 3.39 -18.70
N GLU A 260 7.79 2.79 -18.87
CA GLU A 260 7.96 1.44 -19.41
C GLU A 260 7.45 0.37 -18.44
N SER A 261 7.86 0.46 -17.17
CA SER A 261 7.41 -0.47 -16.13
C SER A 261 5.91 -0.34 -15.86
N TRP A 262 5.36 0.88 -15.86
CA TRP A 262 3.93 1.10 -15.68
C TRP A 262 3.08 0.41 -16.75
N GLY A 263 3.52 0.41 -18.01
CA GLY A 263 2.85 -0.29 -19.10
C GLY A 263 2.69 -1.80 -18.83
N CYS A 264 3.66 -2.42 -18.14
CA CYS A 264 3.56 -3.80 -17.67
C CYS A 264 2.70 -3.91 -16.40
N VAL A 265 2.94 -3.07 -15.39
CA VAL A 265 2.24 -3.10 -14.10
C VAL A 265 0.73 -2.91 -14.28
N TRP A 266 0.32 -2.01 -15.18
CA TRP A 266 -1.08 -1.80 -15.51
C TRP A 266 -1.77 -3.09 -16.00
N LYS A 267 -1.05 -3.96 -16.71
CA LYS A 267 -1.56 -5.27 -17.16
C LYS A 267 -1.58 -6.32 -16.05
N VAL A 268 -0.69 -6.20 -15.06
CA VAL A 268 -0.67 -7.03 -13.85
C VAL A 268 -1.87 -6.72 -12.95
N ILE A 269 -2.28 -5.45 -12.86
CA ILE A 269 -3.49 -5.05 -12.12
C ILE A 269 -4.73 -5.69 -12.77
N GLN A 270 -5.41 -6.55 -12.02
CA GLN A 270 -6.64 -7.22 -12.47
C GLN A 270 -7.83 -6.25 -12.44
N ASN A 271 -8.79 -6.39 -13.36
CA ASN A 271 -9.91 -5.44 -13.51
C ASN A 271 -10.88 -5.41 -12.31
N ASP A 272 -10.98 -6.56 -11.63
CA ASP A 272 -11.76 -6.79 -10.42
C ASP A 272 -10.99 -6.48 -9.14
N LEU A 273 -9.69 -6.15 -9.25
CA LEU A 273 -8.87 -5.77 -8.11
C LEU A 273 -9.31 -4.41 -7.57
N VAL A 274 -9.69 -4.39 -6.30
CA VAL A 274 -10.02 -3.16 -5.59
C VAL A 274 -8.83 -2.80 -4.71
N HIS A 275 -8.55 -3.55 -3.64
CA HIS A 275 -7.60 -3.12 -2.61
C HIS A 275 -6.14 -3.14 -3.07
N GLY A 276 -5.78 -4.07 -3.96
CA GLY A 276 -4.42 -4.19 -4.47
C GLY A 276 -3.44 -4.92 -3.56
N TRP A 277 -3.88 -5.54 -2.47
CA TRP A 277 -3.00 -6.31 -1.59
C TRP A 277 -2.35 -7.47 -2.34
N GLY A 278 -1.02 -7.58 -2.21
CA GLY A 278 -0.21 -8.62 -2.84
C GLY A 278 0.32 -8.25 -4.23
N ILE A 279 -0.11 -7.15 -4.85
CA ILE A 279 0.40 -6.74 -6.16
C ILE A 279 1.87 -6.27 -6.12
N ASP A 280 2.32 -5.81 -4.95
CA ASP A 280 3.71 -5.50 -4.62
C ASP A 280 4.66 -6.70 -4.86
N PHE A 281 4.19 -7.92 -4.62
CA PHE A 281 4.92 -9.16 -4.97
C PHE A 281 4.92 -9.48 -6.47
N ALA A 282 4.26 -8.66 -7.29
CA ALA A 282 4.18 -8.83 -8.73
C ALA A 282 4.98 -7.81 -9.54
N PHE A 283 5.36 -6.67 -8.96
CA PHE A 283 6.06 -5.61 -9.68
C PHE A 283 7.40 -6.04 -10.28
N TRP A 284 8.13 -6.94 -9.64
CA TRP A 284 9.41 -7.45 -10.15
C TRP A 284 9.33 -8.06 -11.56
N ARG A 285 8.16 -8.55 -11.98
CA ARG A 285 7.95 -9.10 -13.31
C ARG A 285 7.98 -8.03 -14.41
N CYS A 286 7.94 -6.75 -14.03
CA CYS A 286 7.84 -5.62 -14.94
C CYS A 286 9.15 -4.86 -15.16
N VAL A 287 10.27 -5.46 -14.78
CA VAL A 287 11.62 -4.97 -15.08
C VAL A 287 12.50 -6.12 -15.55
N LYS A 288 13.63 -5.79 -16.19
CA LYS A 288 14.54 -6.80 -16.72
C LYS A 288 15.34 -7.51 -15.62
N ILE A 289 15.91 -6.75 -14.68
CA ILE A 289 16.74 -7.27 -13.59
C ILE A 289 16.20 -6.72 -12.26
N PRO A 290 15.34 -7.45 -11.54
CA PRO A 290 14.63 -6.92 -10.37
C PRO A 290 15.53 -6.31 -9.28
N HIS A 291 16.58 -7.02 -8.89
CA HIS A 291 17.52 -6.58 -7.85
C HIS A 291 18.43 -5.41 -8.29
N GLU A 292 18.43 -5.04 -9.58
CA GLU A 292 19.16 -3.88 -10.09
C GLU A 292 18.25 -2.70 -10.43
N ASN A 293 17.06 -2.94 -10.99
CA ASN A 293 16.17 -1.89 -11.50
C ASN A 293 15.05 -1.49 -10.53
N ILE A 294 14.92 -2.20 -9.40
CA ILE A 294 13.99 -1.85 -8.34
C ILE A 294 14.77 -1.46 -7.09
N GLY A 295 14.38 -0.35 -6.45
CA GLY A 295 15.09 0.11 -5.26
C GLY A 295 14.34 1.13 -4.43
N VAL A 296 14.82 1.28 -3.21
CA VAL A 296 14.32 2.20 -2.20
C VAL A 296 15.31 3.35 -2.06
N VAL A 297 14.81 4.58 -2.18
CA VAL A 297 15.64 5.80 -2.12
C VAL A 297 15.78 6.26 -0.67
N ASP A 298 16.94 6.05 -0.06
CA ASP A 298 17.18 6.41 1.35
C ASP A 298 17.40 7.90 1.56
N ALA A 299 18.02 8.55 0.59
CA ALA A 299 18.31 9.98 0.67
C ALA A 299 17.04 10.86 0.62
N GLN A 300 15.89 10.28 0.25
CA GLN A 300 14.59 10.94 0.19
C GLN A 300 13.55 10.02 0.84
N TRP A 301 13.10 10.35 2.04
CA TRP A 301 12.26 9.45 2.83
C TRP A 301 10.95 10.10 3.26
N VAL A 302 9.98 9.24 3.52
CA VAL A 302 8.64 9.61 3.99
C VAL A 302 8.33 8.91 5.31
N GLU A 303 7.45 9.51 6.10
CA GLU A 303 6.93 8.94 7.32
C GLU A 303 5.56 8.30 7.07
N HIS A 304 5.37 7.04 7.42
CA HIS A 304 4.04 6.43 7.39
C HIS A 304 3.26 6.80 8.64
N LEU A 305 2.20 7.60 8.47
CA LEU A 305 1.41 8.17 9.58
C LEU A 305 0.32 7.23 10.12
N VAL A 306 0.06 6.11 9.44
CA VAL A 306 -0.91 5.07 9.85
C VAL A 306 -2.31 5.66 10.13
N LEU A 307 -2.79 6.49 9.22
CA LEU A 307 -4.09 7.14 9.38
C LEU A 307 -5.20 6.29 8.76
N PRO A 308 -6.42 6.29 9.33
CA PRO A 308 -7.53 5.58 8.73
C PRO A 308 -7.99 6.30 7.44
N THR A 309 -7.77 5.67 6.28
CA THR A 309 -7.99 6.29 4.94
C THR A 309 -9.12 5.65 4.12
N LEU A 310 -9.90 4.70 4.65
CA LEU A 310 -11.18 4.27 4.04
C LEU A 310 -11.95 3.45 5.08
N GLY A 311 -13.14 3.92 5.44
CA GLY A 311 -13.94 3.35 6.53
C GLY A 311 -14.25 1.86 6.33
N THR A 312 -13.81 1.02 7.28
CA THR A 312 -14.17 -0.39 7.47
C THR A 312 -14.53 -1.16 6.19
N GLN A 313 -13.71 -1.09 5.14
CA GLN A 313 -13.68 -2.19 4.18
C GLN A 313 -13.11 -3.39 4.93
N THR A 314 -13.88 -4.48 4.97
CA THR A 314 -13.57 -5.61 5.83
C THR A 314 -12.23 -6.20 5.40
N ARG A 315 -11.25 -6.23 6.30
CA ARG A 315 -9.95 -6.90 6.12
C ARG A 315 -10.08 -8.32 5.51
N ALA A 316 -11.20 -8.99 5.78
CA ALA A 316 -11.59 -10.25 5.16
C ALA A 316 -11.69 -10.17 3.63
N ARG A 317 -12.37 -9.16 3.08
CA ARG A 317 -12.50 -8.97 1.63
C ARG A 317 -11.13 -8.69 0.98
N SER A 318 -10.31 -7.85 1.60
CA SER A 318 -8.96 -7.56 1.09
C SER A 318 -8.09 -8.83 1.04
N TYR A 319 -8.25 -9.70 2.04
CA TYR A 319 -7.54 -10.98 2.12
C TYR A 319 -8.06 -12.01 1.08
N GLU A 320 -9.37 -12.08 0.84
CA GLU A 320 -9.95 -12.91 -0.22
C GLU A 320 -9.48 -12.46 -1.61
N GLU A 321 -9.48 -11.14 -1.87
CA GLU A 321 -8.98 -10.57 -3.13
C GLU A 321 -7.49 -10.89 -3.33
N TRP A 322 -6.67 -10.80 -2.28
CA TRP A 322 -5.25 -11.17 -2.35
C TRP A 322 -5.06 -12.67 -2.66
N LYS A 323 -5.76 -13.57 -1.98
CA LYS A 323 -5.67 -15.01 -2.25
C LYS A 323 -6.02 -15.34 -3.71
N GLU A 324 -7.07 -14.71 -4.22
CA GLU A 324 -7.50 -14.91 -5.60
C GLU A 324 -6.46 -14.35 -6.59
N PHE A 325 -5.87 -13.19 -6.29
CA PHE A 325 -4.75 -12.64 -7.05
C PHE A 325 -3.57 -13.61 -7.11
N GLU A 326 -3.12 -14.14 -5.97
CA GLU A 326 -2.02 -15.11 -5.90
C GLU A 326 -2.32 -16.39 -6.69
N ARG A 327 -3.55 -16.91 -6.58
CA ARG A 327 -3.98 -18.09 -7.33
C ARG A 327 -3.82 -17.87 -8.83
N ARG A 328 -4.33 -16.75 -9.35
CA ARG A 328 -4.25 -16.38 -10.77
C ARG A 328 -2.80 -16.20 -11.23
N MET A 329 -1.93 -15.62 -10.40
CA MET A 329 -0.51 -15.48 -10.71
C MET A 329 0.18 -16.84 -10.83
N LYS A 330 -0.04 -17.75 -9.87
CA LYS A 330 0.49 -19.12 -9.90
C LYS A 330 0.00 -19.91 -11.12
N GLU A 331 -1.26 -19.72 -11.52
CA GLU A 331 -1.80 -20.34 -12.73
C GLU A 331 -1.16 -19.80 -14.00
N ALA A 332 -0.93 -18.49 -14.08
CA ALA A 332 -0.25 -17.88 -15.22
C ALA A 332 1.18 -18.42 -15.38
N GLU A 333 1.90 -18.62 -14.28
CA GLU A 333 3.25 -19.19 -14.27
C GLU A 333 3.27 -20.65 -14.72
N LYS A 334 2.33 -21.47 -14.24
CA LYS A 334 2.18 -22.86 -14.70
C LYS A 334 1.90 -22.95 -16.19
N GLN A 335 1.11 -22.03 -16.73
CA GLN A 335 0.81 -22.00 -18.16
C GLN A 335 2.01 -21.53 -19.01
N GLN A 336 2.93 -20.74 -18.44
CA GLN A 336 4.18 -20.36 -19.09
C GLN A 336 5.18 -21.52 -19.13
N SER A 337 5.34 -22.25 -18.02
CA SER A 337 6.31 -23.35 -17.95
C SER A 337 5.95 -24.56 -18.81
N GLN A 338 4.70 -24.63 -19.29
CA GLN A 338 4.20 -25.66 -20.19
C GLN A 338 4.34 -25.30 -21.68
N LYS A 339 4.79 -24.09 -22.02
CA LYS A 339 5.04 -23.63 -23.39
C LYS A 339 6.53 -23.60 -23.68
#